data_AF-A0A357F3I0-F1
#
_entry.id   AF-A0A357F3I0-F1
#
_cell.length_a   1.000
_cell.length_b   1.000
_cell.length_c   1.000
_cell.angle_alpha   90.00
_cell.angle_beta   90.00
_cell.angle_gamma   90.00
#
_symmetry.space_group_name_H-M   'P 1'
#
loop_
_entity.id
_entity.type
_entity.pdbx_description
1 polymer ?
#
loop_
_entity_poly.entity_id
_entity_poly.type
_entity_poly.pdbx_seq_one_letter_code
_entity_poly.pdbx_strand_id
1 'polypeptide(L)'
;QRRLQPWDKEAESKMVPQMTMASEDYNRLARMIKAGEKVQMTVDLAVEYHDDDLMGYNTVAEIPGTDPTLKDELVMLGGHMDSWHSGTGATDNGAGVAVAMEAARILIAAGLKPRRTIRVALWSGEEQGLNGSREYVTQHLGEVKGGGGSFFGPPNPNAAPPELVKGADYDKLSAYFNLDNGTGRIRGVYLQGNPYVSSIFRSWLAPFGEMGASTLTLQNTGGTDHLSFDRIGLPGFQFIQDPVEYDTRTHHSNQDVFDRIQADDMKLNATIMAAFVYQTAMMDEKMPRKAFR
;
A
#
# COMPACT_ATOMS: atom_id res chain seq x y z
N GLN A 1 -9.52 15.85 -23.52
CA GLN A 1 -9.89 16.78 -22.44
C GLN A 1 -9.14 16.37 -21.19
N ARG A 2 -8.53 17.31 -20.44
CA ARG A 2 -7.87 17.02 -19.16
C ARG A 2 -8.93 16.45 -18.21
N ARG A 3 -8.68 15.28 -17.61
CA ARG A 3 -9.57 14.72 -16.59
C ARG A 3 -9.51 15.67 -15.39
N LEU A 4 -10.63 16.32 -15.09
CA LEU A 4 -10.78 17.17 -13.92
C LEU A 4 -10.54 16.31 -12.68
N GLN A 5 -9.69 16.78 -11.77
CA GLN A 5 -9.41 16.11 -10.50
C GLN A 5 -10.19 16.83 -9.39
N PRO A 6 -10.64 16.12 -8.34
CA PRO A 6 -11.40 16.74 -7.26
C PRO A 6 -10.67 17.88 -6.52
N TRP A 7 -9.33 17.86 -6.54
CA TRP A 7 -8.47 18.87 -5.91
C TRP A 7 -7.99 19.97 -6.89
N ASP A 8 -8.48 19.99 -8.13
CA ASP A 8 -8.15 21.05 -9.09
C ASP A 8 -9.05 22.26 -8.84
N LYS A 9 -8.47 23.36 -8.35
CA LYS A 9 -9.20 24.61 -8.05
C LYS A 9 -9.92 25.20 -9.27
N GLU A 10 -9.46 24.89 -10.48
CA GLU A 10 -10.12 25.32 -11.72
C GLU A 10 -11.24 24.35 -12.16
N ALA A 11 -11.33 23.17 -11.54
CA ALA A 11 -12.36 22.17 -11.81
C ALA A 11 -13.65 22.41 -11.02
N GLU A 12 -13.62 23.20 -9.94
CA GLU A 12 -14.76 23.43 -9.04
C GLU A 12 -16.02 23.86 -9.80
N SER A 13 -15.90 24.79 -10.75
CA SER A 13 -17.02 25.27 -11.58
C SER A 13 -17.59 24.25 -12.58
N LYS A 14 -16.92 23.11 -12.77
CA LYS A 14 -17.25 22.09 -13.79
C LYS A 14 -17.57 20.72 -13.17
N MET A 15 -17.39 20.56 -11.86
CA MET A 15 -17.63 19.30 -11.17
C MET A 15 -19.02 19.32 -10.55
N VAL A 16 -19.84 18.35 -10.92
CA VAL A 16 -21.17 18.16 -10.32
C VAL A 16 -20.98 17.48 -8.95
N PRO A 17 -21.70 17.87 -7.88
CA PRO A 17 -21.64 17.17 -6.61
C PRO A 17 -21.85 15.66 -6.78
N GLN A 18 -21.04 14.88 -6.08
CA GLN A 18 -21.09 13.42 -6.08
C GLN A 18 -21.34 12.93 -4.66
N MET A 19 -22.11 11.86 -4.53
CA MET A 19 -22.36 11.18 -3.26
C MET A 19 -22.36 9.67 -3.48
N THR A 20 -21.93 8.94 -2.46
CA THR A 20 -22.05 7.47 -2.42
C THR A 20 -23.18 7.11 -1.45
N MET A 21 -23.93 6.05 -1.77
CA MET A 21 -25.00 5.50 -0.93
C MET A 21 -24.85 4.00 -0.81
N ALA A 22 -25.53 3.41 0.18
CA ALA A 22 -25.56 1.96 0.35
C ALA A 22 -26.16 1.27 -0.89
N SER A 23 -25.64 0.08 -1.20
CA SER A 23 -26.07 -0.68 -2.37
C SER A 23 -27.56 -1.03 -2.31
N GLU A 24 -28.10 -1.26 -1.12
CA GLU A 24 -29.51 -1.56 -0.86
C GLU A 24 -30.42 -0.39 -1.25
N ASP A 25 -30.03 0.84 -0.90
CA ASP A 25 -30.76 2.06 -1.24
C ASP A 25 -30.74 2.29 -2.74
N TYR A 26 -29.56 2.20 -3.36
CA TYR A 26 -29.40 2.27 -4.82
C TYR A 26 -30.29 1.23 -5.53
N ASN A 27 -30.23 -0.03 -5.09
CA ASN A 27 -30.97 -1.13 -5.71
C ASN A 27 -32.48 -0.94 -5.58
N ARG A 28 -32.96 -0.35 -4.48
CA ARG A 28 -34.37 0.00 -4.31
C ARG A 28 -34.79 1.08 -5.31
N LEU A 29 -34.02 2.16 -5.41
CA LEU A 29 -34.29 3.25 -6.36
C LEU A 29 -34.31 2.73 -7.81
N ALA A 30 -33.33 1.90 -8.18
CA ALA A 30 -33.25 1.29 -9.50
C ALA A 30 -34.47 0.42 -9.83
N ARG A 31 -34.97 -0.38 -8.88
CA ARG A 31 -36.19 -1.18 -9.07
C ARG A 31 -37.44 -0.31 -9.24
N MET A 32 -37.57 0.77 -8.48
CA MET A 32 -38.69 1.71 -8.61
C MET A 32 -38.71 2.36 -10.00
N ILE A 33 -37.56 2.87 -10.45
CA ILE A 33 -37.42 3.47 -11.79
C ILE A 33 -37.78 2.44 -12.87
N LYS A 34 -37.28 1.20 -12.75
CA LYS A 34 -37.60 0.12 -13.70
C LYS A 34 -39.09 -0.25 -13.72
N ALA A 35 -39.80 -0.07 -12.62
CA ALA A 35 -41.25 -0.28 -12.53
C ALA A 35 -42.08 0.88 -13.12
N GLY A 36 -41.44 1.96 -13.58
CA GLY A 36 -42.11 3.14 -14.14
C GLY A 36 -42.44 4.23 -13.11
N GLU A 37 -41.97 4.10 -11.87
CA GLU A 37 -42.17 5.09 -10.82
C GLU A 37 -41.35 6.36 -11.10
N LYS A 38 -41.96 7.53 -10.87
CA LYS A 38 -41.27 8.82 -10.95
C LYS A 38 -40.64 9.16 -9.60
N VAL A 39 -39.41 8.68 -9.40
CA VAL A 39 -38.66 8.94 -8.16
C VAL A 39 -38.17 10.39 -8.12
N GLN A 40 -38.39 11.06 -6.99
CA GLN A 40 -37.81 12.37 -6.67
C GLN A 40 -36.93 12.22 -5.42
N MET A 41 -35.78 12.88 -5.42
CA MET A 41 -34.82 12.87 -4.31
C MET A 41 -34.42 14.29 -3.99
N THR A 42 -34.36 14.60 -2.69
CA THR A 42 -33.73 15.81 -2.18
C THR A 42 -32.40 15.40 -1.58
N VAL A 43 -31.33 16.08 -1.98
CA VAL A 43 -29.99 15.85 -1.46
C VAL A 43 -29.51 17.17 -0.86
N ASP A 44 -29.03 17.09 0.37
CA ASP A 44 -28.44 18.21 1.10
C ASP A 44 -26.97 17.89 1.40
N LEU A 45 -26.05 18.67 0.83
CA LEU A 45 -24.61 18.55 1.07
C LEU A 45 -24.10 19.86 1.64
N ALA A 46 -23.77 19.86 2.93
CA ALA A 46 -23.02 20.93 3.56
C ALA A 46 -21.52 20.60 3.47
N VAL A 47 -20.82 21.23 2.53
CA VAL A 47 -19.38 21.01 2.29
C VAL A 47 -18.62 22.28 2.65
N GLU A 48 -17.56 22.11 3.43
CA GLU A 48 -16.55 23.13 3.67
C GLU A 48 -15.22 22.62 3.10
N TYR A 49 -14.55 23.44 2.30
CA TYR A 49 -13.22 23.13 1.79
C TYR A 49 -12.18 23.77 2.70
N HIS A 50 -11.17 23.00 3.08
CA HIS A 50 -10.02 23.48 3.83
C HIS A 50 -8.84 23.67 2.87
N ASP A 51 -8.31 24.90 2.83
CA ASP A 51 -7.08 25.24 2.10
C ASP A 51 -5.83 25.14 2.98
N ASP A 52 -6.02 24.87 4.28
CA ASP A 52 -4.93 24.77 5.25
C ASP A 52 -4.12 23.49 5.00
N ASP A 53 -2.79 23.64 4.91
CA ASP A 53 -1.87 22.50 4.96
C ASP A 53 -1.76 22.03 6.41
N LEU A 54 -2.53 21.00 6.74
CA LEU A 54 -2.57 20.44 8.10
C LEU A 54 -1.28 19.70 8.49
N MET A 55 -0.26 19.67 7.63
CA MET A 55 1.03 18.99 7.83
C MET A 55 0.84 17.49 8.12
N GLY A 56 0.89 16.65 7.07
CA GLY A 56 1.00 15.20 7.21
C GLY A 56 2.41 14.76 7.57
N TYR A 57 2.56 13.76 8.45
CA TYR A 57 3.87 13.25 8.87
C TYR A 57 3.97 11.74 8.69
N ASN A 58 4.96 11.29 7.93
CA ASN A 58 5.36 9.89 7.93
C ASN A 58 6.04 9.55 9.26
N THR A 59 5.73 8.40 9.84
CA THR A 59 6.41 7.88 11.03
C THR A 59 7.38 6.78 10.62
N VAL A 60 8.66 6.94 10.96
CA VAL A 60 9.71 6.00 10.56
C VAL A 60 10.51 5.56 11.77
N ALA A 61 10.80 4.26 11.89
CA ALA A 61 11.61 3.68 12.95
C ALA A 61 12.53 2.59 12.41
N GLU A 62 13.64 2.30 13.11
CA GLU A 62 14.66 1.36 12.62
C GLU A 62 15.09 0.33 13.67
N ILE A 63 15.37 -0.89 13.19
CA ILE A 63 16.20 -1.89 13.87
C ILE A 63 17.57 -1.88 13.17
N PRO A 64 18.62 -1.36 13.83
CA PRO A 64 19.94 -1.22 13.20
C PRO A 64 20.54 -2.56 12.76
N GLY A 65 21.14 -2.58 11.58
CA GLY A 65 21.91 -3.72 11.09
C GLY A 65 23.22 -3.90 11.85
N THR A 66 23.68 -5.15 11.96
CA THR A 66 24.90 -5.49 12.72
C THR A 66 26.11 -5.81 11.86
N ASP A 67 25.93 -6.02 10.56
CA ASP A 67 27.02 -6.37 9.65
C ASP A 67 27.84 -5.12 9.27
N PRO A 68 29.17 -5.10 9.43
CA PRO A 68 29.99 -3.92 9.16
C PRO A 68 29.88 -3.37 7.74
N THR A 69 29.56 -4.20 6.74
CA THR A 69 29.47 -3.79 5.34
C THR A 69 28.04 -3.63 4.85
N LEU A 70 27.08 -4.33 5.45
CA LEU A 70 25.68 -4.32 5.00
C LEU A 70 24.73 -3.46 5.85
N LYS A 71 25.15 -3.01 7.04
CA LYS A 71 24.26 -2.26 7.97
C LYS A 71 23.70 -0.96 7.38
N ASP A 72 24.36 -0.36 6.40
CA ASP A 72 23.90 0.88 5.74
C ASP A 72 22.91 0.60 4.59
N GLU A 73 22.68 -0.68 4.24
CA GLU A 73 21.62 -1.09 3.33
C GLU A 73 20.29 -1.22 4.10
N LEU A 74 19.18 -1.04 3.37
CA LEU A 74 17.83 -0.94 3.93
C LEU A 74 16.94 -2.09 3.49
N VAL A 75 16.21 -2.66 4.44
CA VAL A 75 15.02 -3.47 4.19
C VAL A 75 13.85 -2.75 4.83
N MET A 76 12.79 -2.49 4.08
CA MET A 76 11.66 -1.71 4.56
C MET A 76 10.37 -2.53 4.65
N LEU A 77 9.52 -2.16 5.60
CA LEU A 77 8.16 -2.67 5.75
C LEU A 77 7.21 -1.55 6.17
N GLY A 78 5.93 -1.65 5.84
CA GLY A 78 4.98 -0.60 6.18
C GLY A 78 3.51 -0.88 5.85
N GLY A 79 2.73 0.15 6.12
CA GLY A 79 1.32 0.39 5.81
C GLY A 79 1.02 1.87 6.06
N HIS A 80 -0.19 2.35 5.76
CA HIS A 80 -0.54 3.76 5.97
C HIS A 80 -1.38 3.98 7.22
N MET A 81 -1.22 5.16 7.81
CA MET A 81 -1.76 5.53 9.12
C MET A 81 -2.94 6.51 9.02
N ASP A 82 -3.14 7.15 7.87
CA ASP A 82 -4.38 7.85 7.55
C ASP A 82 -5.50 6.87 7.17
N SER A 83 -6.74 7.34 7.20
CA SER A 83 -7.94 6.58 6.83
C SER A 83 -9.11 7.50 6.48
N TRP A 84 -10.20 6.94 5.99
CA TRP A 84 -11.45 7.67 5.77
C TRP A 84 -12.24 7.93 7.04
N HIS A 85 -12.79 9.14 7.13
CA HIS A 85 -13.49 9.70 8.30
C HIS A 85 -14.85 9.05 8.63
N SER A 86 -15.38 8.18 7.77
CA SER A 86 -16.70 7.56 7.96
C SER A 86 -16.67 6.37 8.93
N GLY A 87 -15.50 5.78 9.16
CA GLY A 87 -15.25 4.69 10.12
C GLY A 87 -14.13 5.03 11.09
N THR A 88 -13.38 4.01 11.52
CA THR A 88 -12.17 4.16 12.37
C THR A 88 -10.91 3.63 11.70
N GLY A 89 -10.95 3.30 10.40
CA GLY A 89 -9.78 2.85 9.63
C GLY A 89 -9.11 1.58 10.16
N ALA A 90 -9.88 0.65 10.74
CA ALA A 90 -9.30 -0.51 11.40
C ALA A 90 -8.71 -1.50 10.40
N THR A 91 -9.43 -1.81 9.34
CA THR A 91 -9.02 -2.66 8.22
C THR A 91 -8.24 -1.89 7.17
N ASP A 92 -8.44 -0.57 7.11
CA ASP A 92 -7.85 0.32 6.11
C ASP A 92 -7.32 1.62 6.78
N ASN A 93 -6.08 1.65 7.26
CA ASN A 93 -5.12 0.55 7.29
C ASN A 93 -4.45 0.37 8.66
N GLY A 94 -5.25 0.51 9.72
CA GLY A 94 -4.84 0.18 11.09
C GLY A 94 -4.32 -1.26 11.22
N ALA A 95 -4.84 -2.19 10.42
CA ALA A 95 -4.40 -3.58 10.35
C ALA A 95 -2.96 -3.71 9.84
N GLY A 96 -2.63 -3.13 8.69
CA GLY A 96 -1.29 -3.15 8.12
C GLY A 96 -0.28 -2.44 9.03
N VAL A 97 -0.66 -1.31 9.62
CA VAL A 97 0.15 -0.61 10.64
C VAL A 97 0.45 -1.53 11.82
N ALA A 98 -0.56 -2.17 12.40
CA ALA A 98 -0.38 -3.07 13.54
C ALA A 98 0.51 -4.27 13.18
N VAL A 99 0.36 -4.83 11.97
CA VAL A 99 1.20 -5.93 11.47
C VAL A 99 2.65 -5.50 11.30
N ALA A 100 2.91 -4.33 10.72
CA ALA A 100 4.27 -3.83 10.52
C ALA A 100 4.97 -3.56 11.84
N MET A 101 4.27 -2.96 12.80
CA MET A 101 4.78 -2.74 14.16
C MET A 101 5.04 -4.07 14.89
N GLU A 102 4.11 -5.01 14.79
CA GLU A 102 4.24 -6.31 15.45
C GLU A 102 5.35 -7.17 14.81
N ALA A 103 5.55 -7.08 13.50
CA ALA A 103 6.66 -7.75 12.83
C ALA A 103 8.01 -7.24 13.38
N ALA A 104 8.18 -5.94 13.55
CA ALA A 104 9.36 -5.37 14.18
C ALA A 104 9.52 -5.83 15.65
N ARG A 105 8.42 -5.83 16.42
CA ARG A 105 8.42 -6.30 17.81
C ARG A 105 8.80 -7.78 17.93
N ILE A 106 8.32 -8.65 17.03
CA ILE A 106 8.67 -10.08 16.98
C ILE A 106 10.18 -10.24 16.81
N LEU A 107 10.80 -9.52 15.87
CA LEU A 107 12.25 -9.62 15.62
C LEU A 107 13.07 -9.19 16.85
N ILE A 108 12.68 -8.09 17.50
CA ILE A 108 13.32 -7.60 18.72
C ILE A 108 13.16 -8.61 19.86
N ALA A 109 11.94 -9.09 20.10
CA ALA A 109 11.63 -10.01 21.19
C ALA A 109 12.32 -11.38 21.02
N ALA A 110 12.52 -11.82 19.77
CA ALA A 110 13.26 -13.04 19.45
C ALA A 110 14.79 -12.87 19.57
N GLY A 111 15.29 -11.66 19.86
CA GLY A 111 16.72 -11.38 19.96
C GLY A 111 17.46 -11.49 18.63
N LEU A 112 16.74 -11.37 17.51
CA LEU A 112 17.30 -11.49 16.17
C LEU A 112 18.10 -10.23 15.81
N LYS A 113 19.26 -10.45 15.18
CA LYS A 113 20.17 -9.40 14.75
C LYS A 113 20.23 -9.37 13.24
N PRO A 114 19.59 -8.41 12.57
CA PRO A 114 19.62 -8.34 11.11
C PRO A 114 21.00 -7.84 10.63
N ARG A 115 21.47 -8.30 9.46
CA ARG A 115 22.73 -7.80 8.88
C ARG A 115 22.54 -6.39 8.31
N ARG A 116 21.46 -6.19 7.56
CA ARG A 116 20.99 -4.88 7.06
C ARG A 116 20.11 -4.18 8.09
N THR A 117 19.98 -2.85 7.97
CA THR A 117 19.03 -2.11 8.78
C THR A 117 17.60 -2.38 8.29
N ILE A 118 16.70 -2.69 9.23
CA ILE A 118 15.27 -2.83 8.96
C ILE A 118 14.59 -1.51 9.34
N ARG A 119 13.89 -0.88 8.39
CA ARG A 119 13.18 0.39 8.58
C ARG A 119 11.68 0.19 8.42
N VAL A 120 10.93 0.39 9.50
CA VAL A 120 9.47 0.44 9.50
C VAL A 120 9.04 1.85 9.09
N ALA A 121 8.11 1.95 8.15
CA ALA A 121 7.52 3.22 7.75
C ALA A 121 5.99 3.14 7.77
N LEU A 122 5.38 4.06 8.49
CA LEU A 122 3.94 4.25 8.57
C LEU A 122 3.60 5.54 7.81
N TRP A 123 3.00 5.39 6.64
CA TRP A 123 2.80 6.48 5.68
C TRP A 123 1.60 7.32 6.06
N SER A 124 1.67 8.62 5.77
CA SER A 124 0.53 9.52 5.86
C SER A 124 0.11 9.94 4.46
N GLY A 125 -1.18 10.08 4.27
CA GLY A 125 -1.75 10.62 3.05
C GLY A 125 -1.75 9.63 1.88
N GLU A 126 -1.85 8.34 2.18
CA GLU A 126 -2.03 7.28 1.18
C GLU A 126 -3.34 7.52 0.41
N GLU A 127 -4.40 7.84 1.15
CA GLU A 127 -5.78 7.90 0.65
C GLU A 127 -6.00 9.06 -0.33
N GLN A 128 -5.18 10.11 -0.22
CA GLN A 128 -5.17 11.25 -1.14
C GLN A 128 -4.22 11.04 -2.33
N GLY A 129 -3.62 9.86 -2.48
CA GLY A 129 -2.82 9.46 -3.64
C GLY A 129 -1.35 9.17 -3.36
N LEU A 130 -1.08 8.38 -2.31
CA LEU A 130 0.25 7.92 -1.87
C LEU A 130 1.20 9.05 -1.49
N ASN A 131 0.68 10.16 -0.96
CA ASN A 131 1.47 11.39 -0.79
C ASN A 131 2.70 11.14 0.09
N GLY A 132 2.53 10.49 1.23
CA GLY A 132 3.62 10.19 2.16
C GLY A 132 4.72 9.30 1.57
N SER A 133 4.36 8.15 1.00
CA SER A 133 5.38 7.25 0.43
C SER A 133 6.01 7.81 -0.83
N ARG A 134 5.26 8.51 -1.68
CA ARG A 134 5.80 9.16 -2.89
C ARG A 134 6.79 10.25 -2.54
N GLU A 135 6.47 11.07 -1.54
CA GLU A 135 7.36 12.14 -1.12
C GLU A 135 8.63 11.57 -0.49
N TYR A 136 8.51 10.56 0.39
CA TYR A 136 9.68 9.87 0.94
C TYR A 136 10.56 9.25 -0.17
N VAL A 137 9.95 8.56 -1.14
CA VAL A 137 10.69 8.01 -2.28
C VAL A 137 11.39 9.11 -3.05
N THR A 138 10.70 10.22 -3.37
CA THR A 138 11.26 11.36 -4.11
C THR A 138 12.45 11.98 -3.38
N GLN A 139 12.33 12.20 -2.07
CA GLN A 139 13.36 12.86 -1.26
C GLN A 139 14.60 11.98 -1.03
N HIS A 140 14.43 10.67 -0.84
CA HIS A 140 15.52 9.79 -0.41
C HIS A 140 16.02 8.86 -1.49
N LEU A 141 15.11 8.28 -2.27
CA LEU A 141 15.39 7.17 -3.18
C LEU A 141 15.47 7.64 -4.64
N GLY A 142 14.69 8.62 -5.07
CA GLY A 142 14.74 9.17 -6.41
C GLY A 142 13.36 9.30 -7.06
N GLU A 143 13.35 9.65 -8.33
CA GLU A 143 12.13 9.97 -9.07
C GLU A 143 12.24 9.54 -10.53
N VAL A 144 11.09 9.44 -11.20
CA VAL A 144 11.01 9.26 -12.66
C VAL A 144 10.52 10.54 -13.30
N LYS A 145 11.32 11.08 -14.22
CA LYS A 145 10.99 12.26 -15.04
C LYS A 145 10.51 11.83 -16.41
N GLY A 146 9.59 12.60 -17.00
CA GLY A 146 9.01 12.26 -18.30
C GLY A 146 8.05 11.07 -18.21
N GLY A 147 8.00 10.23 -19.25
CA GLY A 147 7.20 9.00 -19.29
C GLY A 147 5.69 9.19 -19.52
N GLY A 148 5.12 10.33 -19.08
CA GLY A 148 3.73 10.73 -19.25
C GLY A 148 2.67 9.73 -18.73
N GLY A 149 1.56 10.26 -18.21
CA GLY A 149 0.50 9.44 -17.61
C GLY A 149 0.29 9.76 -16.14
N SER A 150 -0.87 9.36 -15.61
CA SER A 150 -1.18 9.49 -14.18
C SER A 150 -0.39 8.47 -13.37
N PHE A 151 -0.11 8.75 -12.10
CA PHE A 151 0.54 7.81 -11.17
C PHE A 151 -0.16 6.43 -11.16
N PHE A 152 -1.50 6.44 -11.23
CA PHE A 152 -2.34 5.24 -11.29
C PHE A 152 -2.89 4.94 -12.68
N GLY A 153 -2.45 5.69 -13.69
CA GLY A 153 -2.95 5.58 -15.06
C GLY A 153 -2.04 4.70 -15.91
N PRO A 154 -2.54 4.21 -17.06
CA PRO A 154 -1.68 3.57 -18.04
C PRO A 154 -0.60 4.56 -18.53
N PRO A 155 0.57 4.06 -18.95
CA PRO A 155 1.60 4.90 -19.57
C PRO A 155 1.03 5.68 -20.75
N ASN A 156 1.47 6.92 -20.94
CA ASN A 156 1.14 7.66 -22.16
C ASN A 156 2.07 7.17 -23.30
N PRO A 157 1.56 6.48 -24.33
CA PRO A 157 2.39 5.92 -25.39
C PRO A 157 3.11 6.98 -26.23
N ASN A 158 2.69 8.24 -26.14
CA ASN A 158 3.26 9.36 -26.90
C ASN A 158 4.22 10.23 -26.07
N ALA A 159 4.47 9.88 -24.82
CA ALA A 159 5.37 10.64 -23.97
C ALA A 159 6.84 10.30 -24.24
N ALA A 160 7.72 11.24 -23.92
CA ALA A 160 9.15 10.97 -23.91
C ALA A 160 9.45 9.78 -22.98
N PRO A 161 10.45 8.94 -23.31
CA PRO A 161 10.83 7.81 -22.46
C PRO A 161 11.04 8.26 -21.00
N PRO A 162 10.61 7.47 -20.01
CA PRO A 162 10.85 7.80 -18.61
C PRO A 162 12.36 7.77 -18.33
N GLU A 163 12.83 8.80 -17.63
CA GLU A 163 14.19 8.90 -17.13
C GLU A 163 14.19 8.68 -15.62
N LEU A 164 14.94 7.69 -15.15
CA LEU A 164 15.15 7.44 -13.73
C LEU A 164 16.26 8.35 -13.19
N VAL A 165 15.92 9.22 -12.24
CA VAL A 165 16.88 10.01 -11.46
C VAL A 165 17.02 9.38 -10.08
N LYS A 166 18.18 8.78 -9.80
CA LYS A 166 18.47 8.14 -8.53
C LYS A 166 18.76 9.17 -7.43
N GLY A 167 18.13 9.01 -6.28
CA GLY A 167 18.44 9.71 -5.03
C GLY A 167 19.61 9.06 -4.28
N ALA A 168 20.00 9.69 -3.17
CA ALA A 168 21.19 9.30 -2.40
C ALA A 168 21.11 7.87 -1.82
N ASP A 169 19.90 7.40 -1.48
CA ASP A 169 19.69 6.10 -0.87
C ASP A 169 19.16 5.04 -1.85
N TYR A 170 19.06 5.35 -3.16
CA TYR A 170 18.51 4.45 -4.18
C TYR A 170 19.15 3.04 -4.18
N ASP A 171 20.48 3.00 -4.12
CA ASP A 171 21.25 1.76 -4.19
C ASP A 171 21.39 1.07 -2.81
N LYS A 172 20.91 1.71 -1.73
CA LYS A 172 20.87 1.14 -0.38
C LYS A 172 19.64 0.25 -0.17
N LEU A 173 18.52 0.53 -0.83
CA LEU A 173 17.30 -0.26 -0.65
C LEU A 173 17.44 -1.65 -1.28
N SER A 174 17.21 -2.68 -0.47
CA SER A 174 17.05 -4.07 -0.90
C SER A 174 15.61 -4.32 -1.35
N ALA A 175 14.63 -4.17 -0.46
CA ALA A 175 13.20 -4.32 -0.79
C ALA A 175 12.31 -3.56 0.20
N TYR A 176 11.08 -3.28 -0.22
CA TYR A 176 9.96 -2.80 0.60
C TYR A 176 8.81 -3.80 0.57
N PHE A 177 8.24 -4.12 1.74
CA PHE A 177 7.08 -5.01 1.88
C PHE A 177 5.90 -4.27 2.52
N ASN A 178 4.78 -4.23 1.81
CA ASN A 178 3.57 -3.54 2.22
C ASN A 178 2.46 -4.55 2.56
N LEU A 179 1.59 -4.18 3.49
CA LEU A 179 0.35 -4.88 3.76
C LEU A 179 -0.78 -3.86 3.85
N ASP A 180 -1.77 -4.03 2.99
CA ASP A 180 -2.86 -3.08 2.81
C ASP A 180 -3.95 -3.69 1.94
N ASN A 181 -4.88 -4.42 2.55
CA ASN A 181 -6.10 -4.99 1.96
C ASN A 181 -6.92 -5.66 3.07
N GLY A 182 -7.01 -4.99 4.22
CA GLY A 182 -7.80 -5.47 5.34
C GLY A 182 -7.08 -6.41 6.31
N THR A 183 -7.87 -7.21 7.00
CA THR A 183 -7.44 -8.02 8.14
C THR A 183 -7.10 -9.47 7.80
N GLY A 184 -7.44 -9.93 6.60
CA GLY A 184 -7.36 -11.34 6.25
C GLY A 184 -5.93 -11.86 6.22
N ARG A 185 -5.78 -13.16 6.40
CA ARG A 185 -4.47 -13.83 6.35
C ARG A 185 -3.72 -13.57 5.05
N ILE A 186 -2.41 -13.43 5.14
CA ILE A 186 -1.50 -13.41 4.00
C ILE A 186 -1.53 -14.77 3.33
N ARG A 187 -1.85 -14.77 2.03
CA ARG A 187 -1.88 -15.93 1.14
C ARG A 187 -0.64 -16.04 0.28
N GLY A 188 0.13 -14.96 0.16
CA GLY A 188 1.14 -14.89 -0.89
C GLY A 188 1.67 -13.49 -1.15
N VAL A 189 2.30 -13.32 -2.31
CA VAL A 189 2.92 -12.04 -2.71
C VAL A 189 2.64 -11.75 -4.18
N TYR A 190 2.26 -10.50 -4.48
CA TYR A 190 2.31 -9.95 -5.83
C TYR A 190 3.77 -9.61 -6.16
N LEU A 191 4.36 -10.30 -7.14
CA LEU A 191 5.78 -10.15 -7.49
C LEU A 191 6.07 -8.87 -8.30
N GLN A 192 5.05 -8.05 -8.58
CA GLN A 192 5.17 -6.83 -9.37
C GLN A 192 5.93 -7.05 -10.69
N GLY A 193 5.63 -8.12 -11.43
CA GLY A 193 6.31 -8.44 -12.69
C GLY A 193 7.81 -8.76 -12.57
N ASN A 194 8.32 -9.02 -11.36
CA ASN A 194 9.71 -9.40 -11.11
C ASN A 194 9.83 -10.94 -11.02
N PRO A 195 10.25 -11.64 -12.09
CA PRO A 195 10.34 -13.10 -12.07
C PRO A 195 11.49 -13.63 -11.23
N TYR A 196 12.51 -12.80 -10.96
CA TYR A 196 13.75 -13.22 -10.33
C TYR A 196 13.61 -13.54 -8.83
N VAL A 197 12.53 -13.08 -8.20
CA VAL A 197 12.26 -13.30 -6.77
C VAL A 197 11.39 -14.53 -6.49
N SER A 198 10.84 -15.17 -7.53
CA SER A 198 9.84 -16.24 -7.38
C SER A 198 10.37 -17.44 -6.60
N SER A 199 11.59 -17.91 -6.87
CA SER A 199 12.19 -19.04 -6.15
C SER A 199 12.54 -18.69 -4.71
N ILE A 200 12.99 -17.45 -4.47
CA ILE A 200 13.32 -16.92 -3.15
C ILE A 200 12.05 -16.91 -2.28
N PHE A 201 10.99 -16.26 -2.74
CA PHE A 201 9.75 -16.14 -1.97
C PHE A 201 9.04 -17.49 -1.83
N ARG A 202 9.16 -18.40 -2.79
CA ARG A 202 8.64 -19.76 -2.66
C ARG A 202 9.31 -20.51 -1.51
N SER A 203 10.63 -20.37 -1.36
CA SER A 203 11.38 -20.94 -0.25
C SER A 203 10.92 -20.35 1.09
N TRP A 204 10.77 -19.02 1.16
CA TRP A 204 10.36 -18.34 2.40
C TRP A 204 8.91 -18.59 2.81
N LEU A 205 8.02 -18.87 1.84
CA LEU A 205 6.63 -19.24 2.10
C LEU A 205 6.46 -20.72 2.47
N ALA A 206 7.43 -21.59 2.16
CA ALA A 206 7.29 -23.03 2.37
C ALA A 206 6.89 -23.41 3.82
N PRO A 207 7.44 -22.80 4.89
CA PRO A 207 7.03 -23.10 6.27
C PRO A 207 5.57 -22.72 6.59
N PHE A 208 4.98 -21.82 5.80
CA PHE A 208 3.61 -21.31 5.98
C PHE A 208 2.62 -21.94 4.98
N GLY A 209 3.07 -22.89 4.16
CA GLY A 209 2.26 -23.52 3.12
C GLY A 209 1.03 -24.23 3.66
N GLU A 210 1.16 -24.96 4.78
CA GLU A 210 0.04 -25.61 5.47
C GLU A 210 -0.96 -24.61 6.08
N MET A 211 -0.50 -23.38 6.36
CA MET A 211 -1.33 -22.26 6.81
C MET A 211 -1.98 -21.52 5.63
N GLY A 212 -1.72 -21.98 4.40
CA GLY A 212 -2.30 -21.47 3.17
C GLY A 212 -1.60 -20.25 2.58
N ALA A 213 -0.36 -19.96 3.01
CA ALA A 213 0.46 -18.90 2.42
C ALA A 213 1.46 -19.51 1.42
N SER A 214 1.06 -19.61 0.15
CA SER A 214 1.87 -20.25 -0.91
C SER A 214 1.73 -19.59 -2.29
N THR A 215 0.84 -18.62 -2.42
CA THR A 215 0.49 -18.03 -3.71
C THR A 215 1.54 -17.03 -4.15
N LEU A 216 2.05 -17.18 -5.36
CA LEU A 216 2.92 -16.18 -5.99
C LEU A 216 2.37 -15.89 -7.37
N THR A 217 2.24 -14.62 -7.69
CA THR A 217 1.79 -14.17 -9.01
C THR A 217 2.74 -13.14 -9.58
N LEU A 218 3.06 -13.25 -10.86
CA LEU A 218 3.79 -12.22 -11.60
C LEU A 218 2.94 -10.99 -11.89
N GLN A 219 1.63 -11.06 -11.64
CA GLN A 219 0.75 -9.91 -11.80
C GLN A 219 1.14 -8.78 -10.86
N ASN A 220 0.88 -7.56 -11.30
CA ASN A 220 0.94 -6.38 -10.46
C ASN A 220 -0.38 -6.26 -9.69
N THR A 221 -0.29 -5.69 -8.50
CA THR A 221 -1.40 -5.04 -7.83
C THR A 221 -1.07 -3.56 -7.65
N GLY A 222 -2.07 -2.75 -7.30
CA GLY A 222 -1.89 -1.33 -7.09
C GLY A 222 -2.75 -0.80 -5.95
N GLY A 223 -2.88 0.53 -5.90
CA GLY A 223 -3.69 1.21 -4.90
C GLY A 223 -3.09 1.23 -3.50
N THR A 224 -1.75 1.15 -3.37
CA THR A 224 -1.06 1.31 -2.09
C THR A 224 0.43 1.61 -2.27
N ASP A 225 1.13 1.87 -1.16
CA ASP A 225 2.44 2.53 -1.07
C ASP A 225 3.60 1.79 -1.74
N HIS A 226 3.51 0.47 -1.95
CA HIS A 226 4.57 -0.28 -2.65
C HIS A 226 4.79 0.23 -4.07
N LEU A 227 3.76 0.83 -4.68
CA LEU A 227 3.84 1.44 -6.00
C LEU A 227 4.86 2.59 -6.06
N SER A 228 5.03 3.35 -4.98
CA SER A 228 6.00 4.44 -4.91
C SER A 228 7.42 3.93 -5.16
N PHE A 229 7.75 2.74 -4.65
CA PHE A 229 9.04 2.08 -4.83
C PHE A 229 9.15 1.39 -6.19
N ASP A 230 8.14 0.60 -6.56
CA ASP A 230 8.14 -0.17 -7.81
C ASP A 230 8.23 0.73 -9.04
N ARG A 231 7.61 1.91 -8.98
CA ARG A 231 7.60 2.90 -10.06
C ARG A 231 8.98 3.42 -10.43
N ILE A 232 9.90 3.50 -9.47
CA ILE A 232 11.28 3.93 -9.73
C ILE A 232 12.22 2.74 -9.96
N GLY A 233 11.68 1.52 -10.14
CA GLY A 233 12.45 0.31 -10.40
C GLY A 233 13.05 -0.36 -9.16
N LEU A 234 12.65 0.06 -7.95
CA LEU A 234 13.06 -0.59 -6.71
C LEU A 234 12.09 -1.73 -6.35
N PRO A 235 12.55 -2.83 -5.72
CA PRO A 235 11.65 -3.92 -5.32
C PRO A 235 10.67 -3.47 -4.22
N GLY A 236 9.44 -3.12 -4.61
CA GLY A 236 8.31 -2.89 -3.71
C GLY A 236 7.27 -3.98 -3.92
N PHE A 237 6.82 -4.64 -2.85
CA PHE A 237 5.89 -5.76 -2.94
C PHE A 237 4.69 -5.54 -2.04
N GLN A 238 3.54 -6.04 -2.49
CA GLN A 238 2.31 -6.10 -1.71
C GLN A 238 1.97 -7.56 -1.42
N PHE A 239 1.67 -7.86 -0.17
CA PHE A 239 1.17 -9.18 0.19
C PHE A 239 -0.25 -9.40 -0.37
N ILE A 240 -0.52 -10.63 -0.79
CA ILE A 240 -1.88 -11.08 -1.13
C ILE A 240 -2.57 -11.44 0.18
N GLN A 241 -3.76 -10.91 0.44
CA GLN A 241 -4.57 -11.26 1.61
C GLN A 241 -5.87 -11.96 1.23
N ASP A 242 -6.40 -12.76 2.14
CA ASP A 242 -7.82 -13.14 2.06
C ASP A 242 -8.68 -11.87 2.12
N PRO A 243 -9.69 -11.72 1.24
CA PRO A 243 -10.49 -10.50 1.21
C PRO A 243 -11.31 -10.31 2.48
N VAL A 244 -11.74 -11.40 3.12
CA VAL A 244 -12.71 -11.41 4.22
C VAL A 244 -13.95 -10.60 3.86
N GLU A 245 -14.02 -9.33 4.25
CA GLU A 245 -15.10 -8.40 3.90
C GLU A 245 -14.57 -7.05 3.36
N TYR A 246 -13.29 -6.98 2.95
CA TYR A 246 -12.61 -5.73 2.57
C TYR A 246 -13.39 -4.95 1.50
N ASP A 247 -13.45 -5.47 0.27
CA ASP A 247 -14.11 -4.79 -0.85
C ASP A 247 -15.64 -4.75 -0.74
N THR A 248 -16.21 -5.66 0.04
CA THR A 248 -17.67 -5.86 0.07
C THR A 248 -18.35 -5.10 1.20
N ARG A 249 -17.58 -4.69 2.23
CA ARG A 249 -18.17 -4.11 3.42
C ARG A 249 -17.30 -3.09 4.13
N THR A 250 -16.01 -3.30 4.32
CA THR A 250 -15.22 -2.45 5.24
C THR A 250 -14.54 -1.30 4.52
N HIS A 251 -13.86 -1.55 3.40
CA HIS A 251 -13.09 -0.56 2.64
C HIS A 251 -13.89 0.72 2.36
N HIS A 252 -13.31 1.87 2.77
CA HIS A 252 -13.88 3.22 2.61
C HIS A 252 -15.32 3.38 3.12
N SER A 253 -15.69 2.67 4.18
CA SER A 253 -17.06 2.66 4.71
C SER A 253 -17.14 2.95 6.21
N ASN A 254 -18.35 3.23 6.67
CA ASN A 254 -18.64 3.33 8.10
C ASN A 254 -18.64 1.99 8.85
N GLN A 255 -18.38 0.88 8.15
CA GLN A 255 -18.22 -0.44 8.74
C GLN A 255 -16.75 -0.79 8.97
N ASP A 256 -15.81 0.08 8.59
CA ASP A 256 -14.42 -0.10 8.94
C ASP A 256 -14.17 0.22 10.41
N VAL A 257 -14.35 -0.79 11.26
CA VAL A 257 -14.23 -0.68 12.72
C VAL A 257 -13.49 -1.88 13.30
N PHE A 258 -12.99 -1.72 14.52
CA PHE A 258 -12.17 -2.73 15.22
C PHE A 258 -12.83 -4.12 15.28
N ASP A 259 -14.17 -4.19 15.39
CA ASP A 259 -14.91 -5.46 15.44
C ASP A 259 -14.71 -6.34 14.18
N ARG A 260 -14.17 -5.77 13.10
CA ARG A 260 -13.90 -6.50 11.85
C ARG A 260 -12.55 -7.21 11.85
N ILE A 261 -11.66 -6.90 12.79
CA ILE A 261 -10.31 -7.46 12.85
C ILE A 261 -10.33 -8.94 13.25
N GLN A 262 -9.66 -9.77 12.44
CA GLN A 262 -9.47 -11.19 12.65
C GLN A 262 -8.15 -11.45 13.38
N ALA A 263 -8.18 -11.48 14.71
CA ALA A 263 -6.98 -11.48 15.55
C ALA A 263 -5.96 -12.60 15.21
N ASP A 264 -6.41 -13.81 14.87
CA ASP A 264 -5.50 -14.91 14.54
C ASP A 264 -4.83 -14.74 13.18
N ASP A 265 -5.55 -14.17 12.20
CA ASP A 265 -4.99 -13.81 10.90
C ASP A 265 -3.94 -12.68 11.07
N MET A 266 -4.20 -11.70 11.95
CA MET A 266 -3.23 -10.63 12.25
C MET A 266 -1.91 -11.17 12.80
N LYS A 267 -1.95 -12.17 13.70
CA LYS A 267 -0.74 -12.82 14.25
C LYS A 267 0.04 -13.56 13.16
N LEU A 268 -0.67 -14.29 12.29
CA LEU A 268 -0.06 -14.96 11.15
C LEU A 268 0.61 -13.96 10.20
N ASN A 269 -0.08 -12.85 9.91
CA ASN A 269 0.42 -11.79 9.03
C ASN A 269 1.71 -11.17 9.55
N ALA A 270 1.75 -10.81 10.84
CA ALA A 270 2.96 -10.29 11.48
C ALA A 270 4.11 -11.30 11.47
N THR A 271 3.82 -12.58 11.67
CA THR A 271 4.84 -13.64 11.62
C THR A 271 5.43 -13.79 10.23
N ILE A 272 4.59 -13.81 9.18
CA ILE A 272 5.05 -13.91 7.78
C ILE A 272 5.83 -12.65 7.38
N MET A 273 5.33 -11.46 7.70
CA MET A 273 6.03 -10.21 7.40
C MET A 273 7.38 -10.14 8.10
N ALA A 274 7.45 -10.51 9.39
CA ALA A 274 8.72 -10.58 10.12
C ALA A 274 9.71 -11.54 9.46
N ALA A 275 9.25 -12.73 9.04
CA ALA A 275 10.08 -13.69 8.34
C ALA A 275 10.63 -13.13 7.01
N PHE A 276 9.78 -12.53 6.18
CA PHE A 276 10.20 -11.94 4.89
C PHE A 276 11.25 -10.83 5.06
N VAL A 277 10.99 -9.91 5.98
CA VAL A 277 11.87 -8.78 6.25
C VAL A 277 13.20 -9.26 6.83
N TYR A 278 13.17 -10.18 7.79
CA TYR A 278 14.39 -10.72 8.38
C TYR A 278 15.21 -11.51 7.35
N GLN A 279 14.58 -12.40 6.58
CA GLN A 279 15.29 -13.17 5.55
C GLN A 279 15.94 -12.24 4.52
N THR A 280 15.24 -11.20 4.08
CA THR A 280 15.80 -10.17 3.18
C THR A 280 17.00 -9.46 3.82
N ALA A 281 16.89 -9.13 5.12
CA ALA A 281 17.98 -8.48 5.85
C ALA A 281 19.20 -9.38 6.05
N MET A 282 19.05 -10.70 5.90
CA MET A 282 20.12 -11.69 6.09
C MET A 282 20.78 -12.16 4.79
N MET A 283 20.18 -11.90 3.62
CA MET A 283 20.74 -12.26 2.31
C MET A 283 22.17 -11.76 2.13
N ASP A 284 22.99 -12.43 1.33
CA ASP A 284 24.31 -11.89 0.98
C ASP A 284 24.17 -10.70 0.04
N GLU A 285 23.38 -10.88 -1.02
CA GLU A 285 23.08 -9.85 -2.01
C GLU A 285 21.74 -9.15 -1.74
N LYS A 286 21.57 -7.93 -2.26
CA LYS A 286 20.27 -7.25 -2.27
C LYS A 286 19.24 -8.03 -3.10
N MET A 287 17.96 -7.78 -2.84
CA MET A 287 16.87 -8.38 -3.60
C MET A 287 17.04 -8.13 -5.11
N PRO A 288 16.94 -9.17 -5.96
CA PRO A 288 17.05 -9.02 -7.41
C PRO A 288 16.03 -8.02 -7.95
N ARG A 289 16.49 -7.08 -8.80
CA ARG A 289 15.64 -6.06 -9.43
C ARG A 289 15.23 -6.48 -10.82
N LYS A 290 13.98 -6.16 -11.21
CA LYS A 290 13.57 -6.20 -12.62
C LYS A 290 14.19 -5.04 -13.39
N ALA A 291 14.25 -5.14 -14.71
CA ALA A 291 14.69 -4.02 -15.54
C ALA A 291 13.71 -2.84 -15.39
N PHE A 292 14.26 -1.63 -15.25
CA PHE A 292 13.46 -0.40 -15.33
C PHE A 292 12.86 -0.27 -16.73
N ARG A 293 11.56 0.03 -16.80
CA ARG A 293 10.79 0.14 -18.04
C ARG A 293 9.82 1.30 -17.94
#